data_AF-A0A6N9R921-F1
#
_entry.id   AF-A0A6N9R921-F1
#
_cell.length_a   1.000
_cell.length_b   1.000
_cell.length_c   1.000
_cell.angle_alpha   90.00
_cell.angle_beta   90.00
_cell.angle_gamma   90.00
#
_symmetry.space_group_name_H-M   'P 1'
#
loop_
_entity.id
_entity.type
_entity.pdbx_description
1 polymer ?
#
loop_
_entity_poly.entity_id
_entity_poly.type
_entity_poly.pdbx_seq_one_letter_code
_entity_poly.pdbx_strand_id
1 'polypeptide(L)'
;MPSSPALTLDRALAFSRYAAAALAANPDERDALSETLAAPYRWAGPQAELEACVAAGDGPELAKALRKLRRRVFIHTLARDLTGRATLAEVCANMTTLAESSLSASLRLHHAALAADRGRPADDRGERQEMVVIGMGKLGGGELNVSSDVDLVFVYPEDGETDGRRPLSNREFFDRLGRRVIGALNDVTADGYVFRVDMRLRPYGESGPLSVPYSALEQYLVTQGRAWERYAWLKARALTGARHDELYALVTPFVFRKYLDFDAYDGLREIHGQIREQGKRRDYAPNIKLGPGGIREIEFIVQALQLVRGGREPPLR
;
A
#
# COMPACT_ATOMS: atom_id res chain seq x y z
N MET A 1 23.44 -4.93 -25.45
CA MET A 1 22.32 -4.66 -26.38
C MET A 1 22.41 -3.20 -26.81
N PRO A 2 22.21 -2.86 -28.09
CA PRO A 2 22.13 -1.46 -28.49
C PRO A 2 20.97 -0.81 -27.75
N SER A 3 21.22 0.30 -27.05
CA SER A 3 20.17 1.07 -26.38
C SER A 3 19.19 1.55 -27.44
N SER A 4 17.93 1.16 -27.33
CA SER A 4 16.86 1.79 -28.13
C SER A 4 16.98 3.31 -27.98
N PRO A 5 16.88 4.08 -29.07
CA PRO A 5 16.95 5.53 -28.97
C PRO A 5 15.87 6.03 -28.02
N ALA A 6 16.25 6.87 -27.06
CA ALA A 6 15.34 7.46 -26.09
C ALA A 6 14.18 8.15 -26.84
N LEU A 7 12.95 7.79 -26.48
CA LEU A 7 11.76 8.42 -27.07
C LEU A 7 11.78 9.93 -26.76
N THR A 8 11.27 10.74 -27.69
CA THR A 8 10.91 12.13 -27.39
C THR A 8 9.71 12.16 -26.44
N LEU A 9 9.51 13.27 -25.72
CA LEU A 9 8.36 13.42 -24.82
C LEU A 9 7.04 13.23 -25.57
N ASP A 10 6.87 13.87 -26.73
CA ASP A 10 5.64 13.73 -27.53
C ASP A 10 5.39 12.29 -27.96
N ARG A 11 6.45 11.56 -28.35
CA ARG A 11 6.33 10.15 -28.73
C ARG A 11 6.01 9.26 -27.53
N ALA A 12 6.60 9.53 -26.36
CA ALA A 12 6.26 8.84 -25.12
C ALA A 12 4.79 9.05 -24.73
N LEU A 13 4.29 10.29 -24.79
CA LEU A 13 2.90 10.61 -24.47
C LEU A 13 1.91 9.96 -25.45
N ALA A 14 2.30 9.78 -26.73
CA ALA A 14 1.46 9.07 -27.71
C ALA A 14 1.21 7.59 -27.36
N PHE A 15 2.05 6.95 -26.54
CA PHE A 15 1.84 5.59 -26.05
C PHE A 15 0.83 5.50 -24.90
N SER A 16 0.41 6.63 -24.31
CA SER A 16 -0.53 6.67 -23.19
C SER A 16 -1.72 7.58 -23.48
N ARG A 17 -2.85 6.97 -23.87
CA ARG A 17 -4.12 7.71 -24.06
C ARG A 17 -4.52 8.49 -22.81
N TYR A 18 -4.26 7.93 -21.63
CA TYR A 18 -4.51 8.59 -20.35
C TYR A 18 -3.67 9.86 -20.21
N ALA A 19 -2.35 9.78 -20.40
CA ALA A 19 -1.47 10.94 -20.23
C ALA A 19 -1.77 12.02 -21.28
N ALA A 20 -2.03 11.63 -22.53
CA ALA A 20 -2.40 12.56 -23.59
C ALA A 20 -3.70 13.32 -23.26
N ALA A 21 -4.76 12.62 -22.84
CA ALA A 21 -6.02 13.25 -22.46
C ALA A 21 -5.88 14.14 -21.21
N ALA A 22 -5.14 13.67 -20.20
CA ALA A 22 -4.91 14.40 -18.96
C ALA A 22 -4.16 15.73 -19.19
N LEU A 23 -3.10 15.71 -20.00
CA LEU A 23 -2.33 16.92 -20.33
C LEU A 23 -3.07 17.85 -21.29
N ALA A 24 -3.91 17.31 -22.19
CA ALA A 24 -4.77 18.14 -23.03
C ALA A 24 -5.80 18.92 -22.20
N ALA A 25 -6.31 18.32 -21.13
CA ALA A 25 -7.21 18.98 -20.18
C ALA A 25 -6.49 19.91 -19.18
N ASN A 26 -5.16 19.81 -19.05
CA ASN A 26 -4.36 20.59 -18.10
C ASN A 26 -3.06 21.10 -18.77
N PRO A 27 -3.14 22.12 -19.64
CA PRO A 27 -1.97 22.62 -20.38
C PRO A 27 -0.80 23.04 -19.50
N ASP A 28 -1.05 23.71 -18.36
CA ASP A 28 -0.01 24.11 -17.41
C ASP A 28 0.80 22.92 -16.87
N GLU A 29 0.16 21.75 -16.70
CA GLU A 29 0.85 20.52 -16.27
C GLU A 29 1.80 19.98 -17.36
N ARG A 30 1.52 20.25 -18.65
CA ARG A 30 2.39 19.85 -19.77
C ARG A 30 3.67 20.68 -19.82
N ASP A 31 3.55 21.98 -19.60
CA ASP A 31 4.69 22.89 -19.58
C ASP A 31 5.60 22.56 -18.39
N ALA A 32 5.00 22.42 -17.20
CA ALA A 32 5.71 21.99 -16.00
C ALA A 32 6.38 20.61 -16.17
N LEU A 33 5.73 19.65 -16.84
CA LEU A 33 6.34 18.35 -17.16
C LEU A 33 7.58 18.52 -18.02
N SER A 34 7.52 19.34 -19.07
CA SER A 34 8.63 19.55 -19.99
C SER A 34 9.85 20.15 -19.30
N GLU A 35 9.64 21.09 -18.38
CA GLU A 35 10.70 21.73 -17.59
C GLU A 35 11.31 20.78 -16.55
N THR A 36 10.51 19.87 -15.98
CA THR A 36 10.93 19.01 -14.87
C THR A 36 11.36 17.60 -15.28
N LEU A 37 11.19 17.23 -16.55
CA LEU A 37 11.45 15.86 -17.05
C LEU A 37 12.92 15.43 -16.87
N ALA A 38 13.85 16.38 -16.86
CA ALA A 38 15.29 16.09 -16.76
C ALA A 38 15.69 15.48 -15.41
N ALA A 39 14.93 15.72 -14.33
CA ALA A 39 15.25 15.26 -12.98
C ALA A 39 14.17 14.33 -12.41
N PRO A 40 14.48 13.51 -11.38
CA PRO A 40 13.48 12.78 -10.63
C PRO A 40 12.37 13.68 -10.06
N TYR A 41 11.21 13.09 -9.77
CA TYR A 41 10.05 13.82 -9.26
C TYR A 41 10.37 14.53 -7.94
N ARG A 42 10.02 15.82 -7.84
CA ARG A 42 10.27 16.64 -6.65
C ARG A 42 9.06 16.66 -5.73
N TRP A 43 9.19 16.01 -4.57
CA TRP A 43 8.10 15.83 -3.61
C TRP A 43 7.83 17.02 -2.69
N ALA A 44 8.78 17.93 -2.50
CA ALA A 44 8.67 19.01 -1.50
C ALA A 44 7.44 19.91 -1.68
N GLY A 45 7.18 20.36 -2.92
CA GLY A 45 6.02 21.21 -3.24
C GLY A 45 4.69 20.47 -3.00
N PRO A 46 4.46 19.31 -3.63
CA PRO A 46 3.28 18.51 -3.38
C PRO A 46 3.06 18.12 -1.91
N GLN A 47 4.12 17.80 -1.17
CA GLN A 47 4.00 17.49 0.25
C GLN A 47 3.49 18.71 1.02
N ALA A 48 3.99 19.91 0.73
CA ALA A 48 3.49 21.13 1.35
C ALA A 48 2.01 21.43 0.98
N GLU A 49 1.59 21.15 -0.26
CA GLU A 49 0.18 21.25 -0.69
C GLU A 49 -0.71 20.32 0.15
N LEU A 50 -0.30 19.06 0.37
CA LEU A 50 -1.04 18.10 1.20
C LEU A 50 -1.08 18.54 2.67
N GLU A 51 0.05 18.98 3.24
CA GLU A 51 0.12 19.46 4.62
C GLU A 51 -0.80 20.67 4.84
N ALA A 52 -0.89 21.59 3.88
CA ALA A 52 -1.82 22.72 3.95
C ALA A 52 -3.28 22.25 3.97
N CYS A 53 -3.66 21.26 3.16
CA CYS A 53 -5.01 20.69 3.17
C CYS A 53 -5.32 20.01 4.52
N VAL A 54 -4.36 19.25 5.06
CA VAL A 54 -4.48 18.59 6.37
C VAL A 54 -4.65 19.63 7.48
N ALA A 55 -3.86 20.71 7.47
CA ALA A 55 -3.96 21.78 8.46
C ALA A 55 -5.29 22.54 8.39
N ALA A 56 -5.84 22.73 7.19
CA ALA A 56 -7.15 23.34 6.99
C ALA A 56 -8.32 22.43 7.42
N GLY A 57 -8.11 21.11 7.52
CA GLY A 57 -9.15 20.14 7.87
C GLY A 57 -10.18 19.91 6.77
N ASP A 58 -9.89 20.32 5.53
CA ASP A 58 -10.80 20.23 4.38
C ASP A 58 -10.64 18.88 3.66
N GLY A 59 -11.52 17.92 4.01
CA GLY A 59 -11.53 16.58 3.41
C GLY A 59 -11.77 16.59 1.89
N PRO A 60 -12.79 17.30 1.38
CA PRO A 60 -13.00 17.48 -0.07
C PRO A 60 -11.80 18.05 -0.81
N GLU A 61 -11.15 19.10 -0.29
CA GLU A 61 -9.99 19.69 -0.96
C GLU A 61 -8.78 18.76 -0.91
N LEU A 62 -8.56 18.05 0.20
CA LEU A 62 -7.54 17.00 0.26
C LEU A 62 -7.80 15.91 -0.80
N ALA A 63 -9.04 15.43 -0.93
CA ALA A 63 -9.38 14.38 -1.91
C ALA A 63 -9.09 14.83 -3.36
N LYS A 64 -9.32 16.10 -3.69
CA LYS A 64 -8.98 16.71 -4.97
C LYS A 64 -7.46 16.84 -5.16
N ALA A 65 -6.76 17.36 -4.14
CA ALA A 65 -5.30 17.50 -4.14
C ALA A 65 -4.59 16.16 -4.36
N LEU A 66 -5.06 15.08 -3.72
CA LEU A 66 -4.53 13.73 -3.90
C LEU A 66 -4.67 13.21 -5.34
N ARG A 67 -5.81 13.47 -6.00
CA ARG A 67 -6.04 13.05 -7.40
C ARG A 67 -5.18 13.84 -8.38
N LYS A 68 -5.03 15.15 -8.15
CA LYS A 68 -4.10 16.00 -8.90
C LYS A 68 -2.66 15.51 -8.71
N LEU A 69 -2.26 15.19 -7.48
CA LEU A 69 -0.95 14.66 -7.17
C LEU A 69 -0.70 13.33 -7.89
N ARG A 70 -1.64 12.38 -7.81
CA ARG A 70 -1.57 11.11 -8.54
C ARG A 70 -1.38 11.32 -10.03
N ARG A 71 -2.13 12.25 -10.63
CA ARG A 71 -2.02 12.56 -12.06
C ARG A 71 -0.62 13.08 -12.39
N ARG A 72 -0.11 14.06 -11.65
CA ARG A 72 1.23 14.65 -11.83
C ARG A 72 2.34 13.60 -11.69
N VAL A 73 2.34 12.82 -10.60
CA VAL A 73 3.34 11.79 -10.33
C VAL A 73 3.31 10.70 -11.39
N PHE A 74 2.11 10.21 -11.75
CA PHE A 74 1.96 9.16 -12.73
C PHE A 74 2.49 9.60 -14.11
N ILE A 75 2.09 10.78 -14.58
CA ILE A 75 2.49 11.28 -15.90
C ILE A 75 3.99 11.56 -15.94
N HIS A 76 4.56 12.17 -14.89
CA HIS A 76 6.00 12.43 -14.81
C HIS A 76 6.82 11.13 -14.79
N THR A 77 6.41 10.17 -13.96
CA THR A 77 7.04 8.84 -13.88
C THR A 77 6.97 8.11 -15.21
N LEU A 78 5.79 8.07 -15.85
CA LEU A 78 5.59 7.44 -17.15
C LEU A 78 6.44 8.10 -18.25
N ALA A 79 6.49 9.43 -18.28
CA ALA A 79 7.29 10.16 -19.26
C ALA A 79 8.79 9.89 -19.07
N ARG A 80 9.28 9.82 -17.83
CA ARG A 80 10.68 9.49 -17.57
C ARG A 80 11.01 8.04 -17.92
N ASP A 81 10.14 7.09 -17.57
CA ASP A 81 10.31 5.66 -17.90
C ASP A 81 10.38 5.44 -19.42
N LEU A 82 9.36 5.89 -20.16
CA LEU A 82 9.29 5.71 -21.61
C LEU A 82 10.41 6.42 -22.38
N THR A 83 10.96 7.49 -21.81
CA THR A 83 12.08 8.21 -22.44
C THR A 83 13.46 7.74 -21.94
N GLY A 84 13.52 6.65 -21.16
CA GLY A 84 14.76 6.05 -20.68
C GLY A 84 15.50 6.87 -19.63
N ARG A 85 14.80 7.78 -18.94
CA ARG A 85 15.34 8.69 -17.92
C ARG A 85 15.12 8.20 -16.49
N ALA A 86 14.19 7.28 -16.26
CA ALA A 86 13.94 6.66 -14.96
C ALA A 86 14.37 5.18 -14.97
N THR A 87 14.84 4.70 -13.82
CA THR A 87 15.03 3.27 -13.58
C THR A 87 13.74 2.65 -13.04
N LEU A 88 13.61 1.32 -13.08
CA LEU A 88 12.50 0.63 -12.41
C LEU A 88 12.43 0.99 -10.92
N ALA A 89 13.57 1.15 -10.24
CA ALA A 89 13.61 1.55 -8.84
C ALA A 89 13.02 2.96 -8.64
N GLU A 90 13.28 3.91 -9.54
CA GLU A 90 12.66 5.24 -9.49
C GLU A 90 11.13 5.15 -9.70
N VAL A 91 10.67 4.35 -10.67
CA VAL A 91 9.24 4.13 -10.90
C VAL A 91 8.56 3.57 -9.65
N CYS A 92 9.15 2.52 -9.06
CA CYS A 92 8.64 1.88 -7.85
C CYS A 92 8.62 2.83 -6.66
N ALA A 93 9.69 3.59 -6.46
CA ALA A 93 9.80 4.57 -5.39
C ALA A 93 8.72 5.65 -5.54
N ASN A 94 8.54 6.23 -6.73
CA ASN A 94 7.54 7.28 -6.95
C ASN A 94 6.11 6.79 -6.66
N MET A 95 5.75 5.60 -7.12
CA MET A 95 4.42 5.04 -6.88
C MET A 95 4.20 4.65 -5.41
N THR A 96 5.25 4.17 -4.73
CA THR A 96 5.22 3.86 -3.29
C THR A 96 5.08 5.14 -2.47
N THR A 97 5.90 6.16 -2.72
CA THR A 97 5.81 7.46 -2.04
C THR A 97 4.45 8.12 -2.28
N LEU A 98 3.89 8.02 -3.48
CA LEU A 98 2.53 8.50 -3.76
C LEU A 98 1.49 7.84 -2.83
N ALA A 99 1.54 6.51 -2.67
CA ALA A 99 0.64 5.77 -1.81
C ALA A 99 0.82 6.16 -0.33
N GLU A 100 2.05 6.20 0.15
CA GLU A 100 2.37 6.54 1.55
C GLU A 100 1.97 7.96 1.92
N SER A 101 2.33 8.96 1.08
CA SER A 101 1.92 10.35 1.29
C SER A 101 0.40 10.50 1.29
N SER A 102 -0.30 9.78 0.38
CA SER A 102 -1.76 9.82 0.30
C SER A 102 -2.44 9.21 1.53
N LEU A 103 -1.93 8.06 1.99
CA LEU A 103 -2.43 7.38 3.19
C LEU A 103 -2.19 8.23 4.44
N SER A 104 -0.97 8.76 4.61
CA SER A 104 -0.60 9.58 5.76
C SER A 104 -1.45 10.85 5.87
N ALA A 105 -1.60 11.60 4.77
CA ALA A 105 -2.41 12.81 4.75
C ALA A 105 -3.89 12.51 5.03
N SER A 106 -4.45 11.48 4.38
CA SER A 106 -5.85 11.07 4.58
C SER A 106 -6.11 10.62 6.01
N LEU A 107 -5.21 9.81 6.58
CA LEU A 107 -5.32 9.31 7.94
C LEU A 107 -5.31 10.48 8.94
N ARG A 108 -4.33 11.39 8.84
CA ARG A 108 -4.21 12.55 9.73
C ARG A 108 -5.43 13.45 9.70
N LEU A 109 -5.90 13.85 8.50
CA LEU A 109 -7.05 14.72 8.36
C LEU A 109 -8.32 14.07 8.93
N HIS A 110 -8.61 12.84 8.51
CA HIS A 110 -9.85 12.17 8.93
C HIS A 110 -9.83 11.76 10.39
N HIS A 111 -8.66 11.44 10.95
CA HIS A 111 -8.50 11.21 12.38
C HIS A 111 -8.81 12.48 13.17
N ALA A 112 -8.21 13.62 12.82
CA ALA A 112 -8.46 14.90 13.49
C ALA A 112 -9.94 15.30 13.41
N ALA A 113 -10.56 15.17 12.23
CA ALA A 113 -11.98 15.48 12.04
C ALA A 113 -12.91 14.57 12.85
N LEU A 114 -12.61 13.27 12.94
CA LEU A 114 -13.40 12.34 13.74
C LEU A 114 -13.19 12.56 15.23
N ALA A 115 -11.95 12.84 15.65
CA ALA A 115 -11.61 13.12 17.04
C ALA A 115 -12.24 14.42 17.55
N ALA A 116 -12.41 15.43 16.69
CA ALA A 116 -13.13 16.65 17.05
C ALA A 116 -14.62 16.40 17.39
N ASP A 117 -15.26 15.40 16.77
CA ASP A 117 -16.66 15.02 17.03
C ASP A 117 -16.79 14.00 18.19
N ARG A 118 -15.87 13.02 18.27
CA ARG A 118 -16.01 11.83 19.12
C ARG A 118 -15.04 11.76 20.30
N GLY A 119 -14.08 12.66 20.38
CA GLY A 119 -12.91 12.52 21.26
C GLY A 119 -11.84 11.62 20.65
N ARG A 120 -10.70 11.53 21.32
CA ARG A 120 -9.55 10.75 20.88
C ARG A 120 -9.60 9.33 21.47
N PRO A 121 -9.29 8.28 20.67
CA PRO A 121 -9.15 6.92 21.17
C PRO A 121 -8.14 6.84 22.31
N ALA A 122 -8.53 6.18 23.40
CA ALA A 122 -7.65 5.86 24.51
C ALA A 122 -7.92 4.42 24.97
N ASP A 123 -6.94 3.81 25.64
CA ASP A 123 -7.17 2.58 26.39
C ASP A 123 -7.74 2.87 27.79
N ASP A 124 -7.95 1.83 28.58
CA ASP A 124 -8.47 1.93 29.95
C ASP A 124 -7.55 2.72 30.91
N ARG A 125 -6.29 2.97 30.51
CA ARG A 125 -5.31 3.76 31.28
C ARG A 125 -5.24 5.22 30.81
N GLY A 126 -5.96 5.56 29.75
CA GLY A 126 -5.95 6.89 29.14
C GLY A 126 -4.83 7.10 28.13
N GLU A 127 -4.05 6.07 27.78
CA GLU A 127 -2.99 6.17 26.78
C GLU A 127 -3.58 6.21 25.38
N ARG A 128 -3.03 7.08 24.52
CA ARG A 128 -3.57 7.32 23.18
C ARG A 128 -3.36 6.12 22.27
N GLN A 129 -4.43 5.74 21.60
CA GLN A 129 -4.40 4.68 20.60
C GLN A 129 -4.39 5.31 19.20
N GLU A 130 -3.51 4.81 18.33
CA GLU A 130 -3.39 5.25 16.94
C GLU A 130 -3.61 4.08 15.99
N MET A 131 -4.28 4.33 14.87
CA MET A 131 -4.38 3.35 13.80
C MET A 131 -3.03 3.21 13.09
N VAL A 132 -2.53 1.98 13.05
CA VAL A 132 -1.41 1.58 12.21
C VAL A 132 -1.96 1.01 10.91
N VAL A 133 -1.62 1.66 9.80
CA VAL A 133 -1.87 1.18 8.45
C VAL A 133 -0.69 0.32 8.03
N ILE A 134 -0.96 -0.95 7.72
CA ILE A 134 0.04 -1.89 7.22
C ILE A 134 -0.11 -1.98 5.71
N GLY A 135 0.94 -1.62 4.98
CA GLY A 135 1.08 -1.90 3.56
C GLY A 135 1.44 -3.37 3.37
N MET A 136 0.67 -4.07 2.55
CA MET A 136 0.92 -5.47 2.20
C MET A 136 1.48 -5.57 0.78
N GLY A 137 1.95 -6.76 0.40
CA GLY A 137 2.36 -7.05 -0.96
C GLY A 137 3.35 -6.03 -1.52
N LYS A 138 3.04 -5.46 -2.69
CA LYS A 138 3.94 -4.52 -3.38
C LYS A 138 4.13 -3.20 -2.63
N LEU A 139 3.10 -2.72 -1.93
CA LEU A 139 3.21 -1.49 -1.13
C LEU A 139 4.15 -1.72 0.06
N GLY A 140 3.94 -2.81 0.79
CA GLY A 140 4.80 -3.12 1.93
C GLY A 140 6.25 -3.41 1.52
N GLY A 141 6.46 -4.06 0.37
CA GLY A 141 7.78 -4.27 -0.23
C GLY A 141 8.42 -3.06 -0.94
N GLY A 142 7.74 -1.90 -1.01
CA GLY A 142 8.28 -0.69 -1.64
C GLY A 142 8.43 -0.78 -3.17
N GLU A 143 7.62 -1.61 -3.80
CA GLU A 143 7.72 -2.01 -5.21
C GLU A 143 6.38 -1.82 -5.97
N LEU A 144 5.59 -0.81 -5.59
CA LEU A 144 4.38 -0.48 -6.33
C LEU A 144 4.71 -0.11 -7.78
N ASN A 145 3.96 -0.65 -8.73
CA ASN A 145 4.04 -0.21 -10.12
C ASN A 145 2.83 0.68 -10.47
N VAL A 146 2.85 1.23 -11.68
CA VAL A 146 1.84 2.20 -12.17
C VAL A 146 0.39 1.66 -12.21
N SER A 147 0.20 0.35 -12.08
CA SER A 147 -1.10 -0.33 -12.13
C SER A 147 -1.47 -1.07 -10.84
N SER A 148 -0.62 -0.98 -9.81
CA SER A 148 -0.82 -1.70 -8.55
C SER A 148 -2.03 -1.18 -7.77
N ASP A 149 -2.74 -2.11 -7.16
CA ASP A 149 -3.65 -1.80 -6.06
C ASP A 149 -2.84 -1.60 -4.77
N VAL A 150 -3.43 -0.94 -3.79
CA VAL A 150 -2.85 -0.84 -2.43
C VAL A 150 -3.53 -1.85 -1.53
N ASP A 151 -2.79 -2.92 -1.21
CA ASP A 151 -3.22 -3.95 -0.27
C ASP A 151 -2.97 -3.47 1.16
N LEU A 152 -4.00 -3.33 1.98
CA LEU A 152 -3.91 -2.74 3.32
C LEU A 152 -4.52 -3.63 4.41
N VAL A 153 -3.95 -3.53 5.62
CA VAL A 153 -4.54 -4.03 6.87
C VAL A 153 -4.51 -2.90 7.89
N PHE A 154 -5.61 -2.68 8.61
CA PHE A 154 -5.69 -1.69 9.67
C PHE A 154 -5.68 -2.38 11.03
N VAL A 155 -4.80 -1.92 11.90
CA VAL A 155 -4.68 -2.41 13.27
C VAL A 155 -4.47 -1.26 14.25
N TYR A 156 -4.66 -1.51 15.53
CA TYR A 156 -4.38 -0.56 16.60
C TYR A 156 -3.91 -1.32 17.86
N PRO A 157 -3.19 -0.70 18.80
CA PRO A 157 -2.58 -1.44 19.89
C PRO A 157 -3.61 -2.07 20.85
N GLU A 158 -4.46 -1.25 21.46
CA GLU A 158 -5.36 -1.69 22.53
C GLU A 158 -6.81 -1.24 22.31
N ASP A 159 -7.74 -2.07 22.79
CA ASP A 159 -9.15 -1.69 22.91
C ASP A 159 -9.34 -0.60 23.99
N GLY A 160 -10.52 -0.02 23.99
CA GLY A 160 -10.89 1.10 24.85
C GLY A 160 -11.94 1.96 24.17
N GLU A 161 -12.04 3.21 24.60
CA GLU A 161 -13.06 4.14 24.11
C GLU A 161 -12.49 5.53 23.83
N THR A 162 -13.21 6.30 23.03
CA THR A 162 -12.88 7.70 22.79
C THR A 162 -13.28 8.57 23.97
N ASP A 163 -12.42 9.54 24.33
CA ASP A 163 -12.61 10.41 25.50
C ASP A 163 -13.62 11.57 25.33
N GLY A 164 -14.49 11.50 24.32
CA GLY A 164 -15.44 12.56 23.99
C GLY A 164 -16.78 12.42 24.71
N ARG A 165 -17.67 13.42 24.52
CA ARG A 165 -19.02 13.44 25.11
C ARG A 165 -19.93 12.31 24.64
N ARG A 166 -19.62 11.70 23.49
CA ARG A 166 -20.34 10.56 22.90
C ARG A 166 -19.30 9.51 22.52
N PRO A 167 -18.81 8.73 23.51
CA PRO A 167 -17.76 7.75 23.29
C PRO A 167 -18.12 6.76 22.20
N LEU A 168 -17.11 6.36 21.43
CA LEU A 168 -17.14 5.19 20.57
C LEU A 168 -16.13 4.20 21.13
N SER A 169 -16.39 2.91 20.95
CA SER A 169 -15.30 1.94 21.09
C SER A 169 -14.17 2.27 20.10
N ASN A 170 -12.92 1.98 20.47
CA ASN A 170 -11.76 2.18 19.59
C ASN A 170 -11.97 1.50 18.24
N ARG A 171 -12.51 0.27 18.24
CA ARG A 171 -12.89 -0.45 17.01
C ARG A 171 -13.84 0.34 16.12
N GLU A 172 -14.93 0.88 16.68
CA GLU A 172 -15.90 1.67 15.91
C GLU A 172 -15.29 2.97 15.37
N PHE A 173 -14.45 3.64 16.16
CA PHE A 173 -13.75 4.84 15.73
C PHE A 173 -12.81 4.52 14.55
N PHE A 174 -11.98 3.49 14.69
CA PHE A 174 -11.02 3.08 13.67
C PHE A 174 -11.70 2.49 12.43
N ASP A 175 -12.81 1.77 12.56
CA ASP A 175 -13.59 1.32 11.41
C ASP A 175 -14.20 2.51 10.63
N ARG A 176 -14.63 3.59 11.31
CA ARG A 176 -15.11 4.80 10.64
C ARG A 176 -13.95 5.56 9.97
N LEU A 177 -12.81 5.66 10.65
CA LEU A 177 -11.60 6.28 10.11
C LEU A 177 -11.13 5.54 8.86
N GLY A 178 -11.03 4.21 8.93
CA GLY A 178 -10.59 3.36 7.83
C GLY A 178 -11.48 3.53 6.59
N ARG A 179 -12.80 3.58 6.74
CA ARG A 179 -13.73 3.83 5.62
C ARG A 179 -13.51 5.20 4.97
N ARG A 180 -13.25 6.25 5.76
CA ARG A 180 -12.95 7.59 5.23
C ARG A 180 -11.63 7.61 4.45
N VAL A 181 -10.58 6.98 4.99
CA VAL A 181 -9.29 6.84 4.30
C VAL A 181 -9.44 6.05 3.00
N ILE A 182 -10.17 4.92 3.02
CA ILE A 182 -10.45 4.15 1.81
C ILE A 182 -11.18 5.01 0.76
N GLY A 183 -12.23 5.73 1.15
CA GLY A 183 -12.98 6.60 0.23
C GLY A 183 -12.12 7.70 -0.39
N ALA A 184 -11.27 8.36 0.41
CA ALA A 184 -10.36 9.40 -0.07
C ALA A 184 -9.46 8.91 -1.21
N LEU A 185 -8.99 7.66 -1.14
CA LEU A 185 -8.12 7.05 -2.15
C LEU A 185 -8.89 6.39 -3.32
N ASN A 186 -9.97 5.67 -3.02
CA ASN A 186 -10.62 4.72 -3.93
C ASN A 186 -11.78 5.32 -4.73
N ASP A 187 -12.49 6.30 -4.18
CA ASP A 187 -13.70 6.81 -4.82
C ASP A 187 -13.40 7.42 -6.19
N VAL A 188 -14.27 7.22 -7.17
CA VAL A 188 -14.11 7.82 -8.50
C VAL A 188 -14.84 9.15 -8.52
N THR A 189 -14.10 10.24 -8.75
CA THR A 189 -14.63 11.59 -8.93
C THR A 189 -14.37 12.08 -10.36
N ALA A 190 -14.74 13.33 -10.67
CA ALA A 190 -14.38 13.97 -11.93
C ALA A 190 -12.85 14.01 -12.17
N ASP A 191 -12.05 14.03 -11.10
CA ASP A 191 -10.59 13.98 -11.14
C ASP A 191 -10.02 12.54 -11.14
N GLY A 192 -10.89 11.52 -11.20
CA GLY A 192 -10.54 10.10 -11.15
C GLY A 192 -10.43 9.56 -9.73
N TYR A 193 -9.45 8.70 -9.49
CA TYR A 193 -9.15 8.07 -8.19
C TYR A 193 -7.64 8.13 -7.94
N VAL A 194 -7.22 7.88 -6.69
CA VAL A 194 -5.81 7.84 -6.28
C VAL A 194 -5.27 6.42 -6.46
N PHE A 195 -5.81 5.47 -5.68
CA PHE A 195 -5.51 4.04 -5.77
C PHE A 195 -6.77 3.22 -5.54
N ARG A 196 -6.85 2.07 -6.20
CA ARG A 196 -7.80 1.03 -5.78
C ARG A 196 -7.26 0.40 -4.49
N VAL A 197 -8.12 0.28 -3.49
CA VAL A 197 -7.73 -0.26 -2.18
C VAL A 197 -8.25 -1.69 -2.04
N ASP A 198 -7.38 -2.61 -1.65
CA ASP A 198 -7.72 -4.00 -1.37
C ASP A 198 -7.52 -4.31 0.12
N MET A 199 -8.60 -4.72 0.80
CA MET A 199 -8.60 -5.05 2.23
C MET A 199 -8.69 -6.55 2.49
N ARG A 200 -8.55 -7.42 1.47
CA ARG A 200 -8.82 -8.87 1.59
C ARG A 200 -7.76 -9.64 2.39
N LEU A 201 -6.58 -9.06 2.61
CA LEU A 201 -5.50 -9.67 3.38
C LEU A 201 -5.62 -9.44 4.90
N ARG A 202 -6.65 -8.72 5.36
CA ARG A 202 -6.91 -8.56 6.80
C ARG A 202 -7.43 -9.86 7.43
N PRO A 203 -7.32 -10.03 8.76
CA PRO A 203 -7.89 -11.18 9.46
C PRO A 203 -9.34 -11.45 9.08
N TYR A 204 -9.68 -12.72 8.80
CA TYR A 204 -11.00 -13.16 8.33
C TYR A 204 -11.44 -12.63 6.96
N GLY A 205 -10.53 -11.99 6.20
CA GLY A 205 -10.79 -11.47 4.86
C GLY A 205 -11.98 -10.52 4.80
N GLU A 206 -12.80 -10.61 3.76
CA GLU A 206 -13.95 -9.72 3.54
C GLU A 206 -15.01 -9.79 4.65
N SER A 207 -15.12 -10.91 5.34
CA SER A 207 -16.08 -11.12 6.44
C SER A 207 -15.58 -10.59 7.78
N GLY A 208 -14.29 -10.22 7.87
CA GLY A 208 -13.69 -9.68 9.08
C GLY A 208 -14.00 -8.21 9.33
N PRO A 209 -13.81 -7.74 10.57
CA PRO A 209 -13.84 -6.32 10.89
C PRO A 209 -12.80 -5.55 10.05
N LEU A 210 -13.02 -4.25 9.85
CA LEU A 210 -12.12 -3.45 9.02
C LEU A 210 -10.79 -3.17 9.74
N SER A 211 -10.86 -2.98 11.06
CA SER A 211 -9.73 -2.80 11.96
C SER A 211 -9.79 -3.78 13.14
N VAL A 212 -8.63 -4.19 13.65
CA VAL A 212 -8.51 -5.09 14.82
C VAL A 212 -7.44 -4.62 15.81
N PRO A 213 -7.60 -4.88 17.12
CA PRO A 213 -6.54 -4.64 18.09
C PRO A 213 -5.39 -5.65 17.89
N TYR A 214 -4.20 -5.34 18.40
CA TYR A 214 -3.03 -6.22 18.32
C TYR A 214 -3.29 -7.59 18.96
N SER A 215 -4.02 -7.62 20.08
CA SER A 215 -4.41 -8.87 20.76
C SER A 215 -5.25 -9.79 19.86
N ALA A 216 -6.21 -9.24 19.12
CA ALA A 216 -7.03 -10.01 18.19
C ALA A 216 -6.24 -10.44 16.95
N LEU A 217 -5.32 -9.59 16.45
CA LEU A 217 -4.40 -9.98 15.38
C LEU A 217 -3.51 -11.15 15.82
N GLU A 218 -2.88 -11.06 16.99
CA GLU A 218 -2.04 -12.12 17.55
C GLU A 218 -2.83 -13.43 17.68
N GLN A 219 -4.02 -13.37 18.30
CA GLN A 219 -4.88 -14.54 18.44
C GLN A 219 -5.20 -15.17 17.08
N TYR A 220 -5.54 -14.36 16.07
CA TYR A 220 -5.83 -14.85 14.72
C TYR A 220 -4.61 -15.52 14.08
N LEU A 221 -3.45 -14.86 14.10
CA LEU A 221 -2.22 -15.37 13.48
C LEU A 221 -1.77 -16.68 14.13
N VAL A 222 -1.90 -16.80 15.46
CA VAL A 222 -1.55 -18.01 16.21
C VAL A 222 -2.52 -19.16 15.96
N THR A 223 -3.83 -18.90 15.99
CA THR A 223 -4.84 -19.96 16.00
C THR A 223 -5.37 -20.34 14.62
N GLN A 224 -5.43 -19.40 13.68
CA GLN A 224 -6.07 -19.58 12.37
C GLN A 224 -5.15 -19.27 11.19
N GLY A 225 -4.02 -18.60 11.43
CA GLY A 225 -3.15 -18.13 10.36
C GLY A 225 -2.59 -19.27 9.50
N ARG A 226 -2.84 -19.19 8.19
CA ARG A 226 -2.53 -20.21 7.19
C ARG A 226 -1.15 -20.02 6.55
N ALA A 227 -0.66 -21.04 5.84
CA ALA A 227 0.64 -20.97 5.18
C ALA A 227 0.73 -19.82 4.16
N TRP A 228 -0.32 -19.61 3.35
CA TRP A 228 -0.37 -18.52 2.38
C TRP A 228 -0.42 -17.13 3.04
N GLU A 229 -0.97 -17.02 4.25
CA GLU A 229 -0.97 -15.75 4.99
C GLU A 229 0.45 -15.41 5.44
N ARG A 230 1.26 -16.39 5.88
CA ARG A 230 2.69 -16.13 6.19
C ARG A 230 3.43 -15.59 4.98
N TYR A 231 3.15 -16.15 3.81
CA TYR A 231 3.68 -15.68 2.54
C TYR A 231 3.27 -14.23 2.24
N ALA A 232 2.01 -13.86 2.47
CA ALA A 232 1.53 -12.50 2.28
C ALA A 232 2.14 -11.51 3.31
N TRP A 233 2.19 -11.90 4.59
CA TRP A 233 2.71 -11.11 5.70
C TRP A 233 4.22 -10.88 5.66
N LEU A 234 4.97 -11.66 4.84
CA LEU A 234 6.40 -11.43 4.64
C LEU A 234 6.70 -10.03 4.11
N LYS A 235 5.83 -9.48 3.25
CA LYS A 235 5.98 -8.11 2.73
C LYS A 235 5.24 -7.07 3.57
N ALA A 236 4.69 -7.41 4.74
CA ALA A 236 3.95 -6.47 5.56
C ALA A 236 4.87 -5.39 6.15
N ARG A 237 4.50 -4.12 6.00
CA ARG A 237 5.23 -2.99 6.58
C ARG A 237 4.27 -1.97 7.17
N ALA A 238 4.49 -1.59 8.42
CA ALA A 238 3.78 -0.49 9.06
C ALA A 238 4.15 0.84 8.38
N LEU A 239 3.14 1.59 7.93
CA LEU A 239 3.31 2.85 7.20
C LEU A 239 2.98 4.08 8.06
N THR A 240 2.12 3.91 9.07
CA THR A 240 1.61 5.00 9.91
C THR A 240 1.50 4.56 11.38
N GLY A 241 1.14 5.49 12.26
CA GLY A 241 0.94 5.25 13.68
C GLY A 241 2.26 4.98 14.43
N ALA A 242 2.13 4.57 15.70
CA ALA A 242 3.24 4.28 16.59
C ALA A 242 3.22 2.81 17.07
N ARG A 243 4.11 2.45 18.01
CA ARG A 243 4.19 1.10 18.62
C ARG A 243 4.35 -0.02 17.59
N HIS A 244 5.20 0.22 16.58
CA HIS A 244 5.48 -0.76 15.52
C HIS A 244 6.30 -1.94 16.02
N ASP A 245 7.12 -1.73 17.04
CA ASP A 245 7.90 -2.76 17.72
C ASP A 245 7.01 -3.86 18.29
N GLU A 246 5.88 -3.50 18.91
CA GLU A 246 4.88 -4.46 19.39
C GLU A 246 4.22 -5.24 18.24
N LEU A 247 3.85 -4.55 17.16
CA LEU A 247 3.34 -5.19 15.94
C LEU A 247 4.36 -6.13 15.31
N TYR A 248 5.63 -5.77 15.24
CA TYR A 248 6.64 -6.66 14.69
C TYR A 248 6.97 -7.81 15.64
N ALA A 249 6.84 -7.63 16.96
CA ALA A 249 6.99 -8.70 17.94
C ALA A 249 5.93 -9.79 17.78
N LEU A 250 4.68 -9.44 17.41
CA LEU A 250 3.62 -10.44 17.15
C LEU A 250 3.69 -11.04 15.73
N VAL A 251 4.04 -10.25 14.70
CA VAL A 251 4.07 -10.72 13.31
C VAL A 251 5.31 -11.55 12.99
N THR A 252 6.49 -11.17 13.53
CA THR A 252 7.76 -11.83 13.19
C THR A 252 7.76 -13.33 13.51
N PRO A 253 7.30 -13.80 14.69
CA PRO A 253 7.24 -15.24 14.99
C PRO A 253 6.24 -16.00 14.12
N PHE A 254 5.17 -15.33 13.67
CA PHE A 254 4.19 -15.91 12.76
C PHE A 254 4.79 -16.19 11.37
N VAL A 255 5.51 -15.21 10.82
CA VAL A 255 6.14 -15.29 9.49
C VAL A 255 7.40 -16.16 9.53
N PHE A 256 8.32 -15.89 10.43
CA PHE A 256 9.65 -16.49 10.49
C PHE A 256 9.76 -17.51 11.63
N ARG A 257 9.23 -18.71 11.39
CA ARG A 257 9.27 -19.80 12.38
C ARG A 257 10.70 -20.20 12.72
N LYS A 258 10.99 -20.35 14.02
CA LYS A 258 12.29 -20.87 14.49
C LYS A 258 12.53 -22.33 14.10
N TYR A 259 11.46 -23.11 14.09
CA TYR A 259 11.44 -24.52 13.70
C TYR A 259 10.43 -24.72 12.58
N LEU A 260 10.85 -25.41 11.52
CA LEU A 260 9.97 -25.81 10.42
C LEU A 260 9.56 -27.25 10.65
N ASP A 261 8.25 -27.46 10.72
CA ASP A 261 7.59 -28.75 10.76
C ASP A 261 7.20 -29.19 9.33
N PHE A 262 6.68 -30.40 9.20
CA PHE A 262 6.17 -30.91 7.93
C PHE A 262 5.06 -30.03 7.35
N ASP A 263 4.17 -29.52 8.20
CA ASP A 263 3.07 -28.62 7.82
C ASP A 263 3.56 -27.34 7.13
N ALA A 264 4.67 -26.76 7.60
CA ALA A 264 5.27 -25.59 6.95
C ALA A 264 5.72 -25.89 5.51
N TYR A 265 6.36 -27.04 5.28
CA TYR A 265 6.80 -27.44 3.95
C TYR A 265 5.62 -27.80 3.04
N ASP A 266 4.60 -28.47 3.57
CA ASP A 266 3.41 -28.83 2.80
C ASP A 266 2.61 -27.60 2.40
N GLY A 267 2.51 -26.60 3.27
CA GLY A 267 1.94 -25.29 2.92
C GLY A 267 2.68 -24.59 1.78
N LEU A 268 4.02 -24.61 1.78
CA LEU A 268 4.81 -24.07 0.66
C LEU A 268 4.60 -24.86 -0.64
N ARG A 269 4.50 -26.19 -0.56
CA ARG A 269 4.20 -27.03 -1.72
C ARG A 269 2.81 -26.76 -2.28
N GLU A 270 1.82 -26.55 -1.42
CA GLU A 270 0.46 -26.20 -1.83
C GLU A 270 0.44 -24.87 -2.59
N ILE A 271 1.07 -23.83 -2.03
CA ILE A 271 1.19 -22.51 -2.68
C ILE A 271 1.89 -22.65 -4.03
N HIS A 272 3.01 -23.38 -4.10
CA HIS A 272 3.71 -23.64 -5.35
C HIS A 272 2.80 -24.35 -6.37
N GLY A 273 2.08 -25.38 -5.94
CA GLY A 273 1.14 -26.12 -6.77
C GLY A 273 0.05 -25.22 -7.35
N GLN A 274 -0.55 -24.35 -6.53
CA GLN A 274 -1.56 -23.38 -6.96
C GLN A 274 -0.99 -22.38 -7.99
N ILE A 275 0.24 -21.89 -7.79
CA ILE A 275 0.91 -20.98 -8.74
C ILE A 275 1.12 -21.67 -10.09
N ARG A 276 1.68 -22.90 -10.07
CA ARG A 276 1.92 -23.66 -11.30
C ARG A 276 0.64 -24.00 -12.03
N GLU A 277 -0.40 -24.42 -11.32
CA GLU A 277 -1.68 -24.76 -11.92
C GLU A 277 -2.36 -23.53 -12.53
N GLN A 278 -2.25 -22.37 -11.88
CA GLN A 278 -2.68 -21.12 -12.48
C GLN A 278 -1.90 -20.83 -13.78
N GLY A 279 -0.57 -20.94 -13.76
CA GLY A 279 0.28 -20.65 -14.93
C GLY A 279 0.07 -21.58 -16.13
N LYS A 280 -0.51 -22.78 -15.95
CA LYS A 280 -0.87 -23.69 -17.05
C LYS A 280 -2.08 -23.26 -17.86
N ARG A 281 -2.90 -22.32 -17.37
CA ARG A 281 -4.05 -21.81 -18.12
C ARG A 281 -3.56 -21.18 -19.42
N ARG A 282 -4.11 -21.60 -20.58
CA ARG A 282 -3.65 -21.15 -21.91
C ARG A 282 -3.59 -19.63 -22.05
N ASP A 283 -4.53 -18.92 -21.44
CA ASP A 283 -4.61 -17.45 -21.50
C ASP A 283 -3.49 -16.75 -20.72
N TYR A 284 -2.76 -17.47 -19.85
CA TYR A 284 -1.67 -16.92 -19.05
C TYR A 284 -0.28 -17.23 -19.59
N ALA A 285 -0.14 -18.06 -20.62
CA ALA A 285 1.15 -18.33 -21.25
C ALA A 285 1.92 -17.04 -21.67
N PRO A 286 1.29 -16.00 -22.26
CA PRO A 286 1.97 -14.75 -22.58
C PRO A 286 1.97 -13.73 -21.42
N ASN A 287 1.40 -14.07 -20.26
CA ASN A 287 1.24 -13.13 -19.16
C ASN A 287 2.55 -12.99 -18.35
N ILE A 288 3.12 -11.79 -18.34
CA ILE A 288 4.40 -11.49 -17.66
C ILE A 288 4.37 -11.81 -16.15
N LYS A 289 3.21 -11.68 -15.50
CA LYS A 289 3.06 -11.92 -14.06
C LYS A 289 2.74 -13.39 -13.74
N LEU A 290 1.80 -13.98 -14.48
CA LEU A 290 1.17 -15.27 -14.14
C LEU A 290 1.65 -16.46 -14.99
N GLY A 291 2.28 -16.21 -16.12
CA GLY A 291 2.81 -17.27 -16.97
C GLY A 291 4.01 -17.98 -16.35
N PRO A 292 4.39 -19.17 -16.87
CA PRO A 292 5.58 -19.89 -16.43
C PRO A 292 6.84 -19.03 -16.54
N GLY A 293 7.67 -19.00 -15.49
CA GLY A 293 8.84 -18.12 -15.37
C GLY A 293 8.51 -16.64 -15.12
N GLY A 294 7.24 -16.30 -14.92
CA GLY A 294 6.78 -14.94 -14.67
C GLY A 294 7.13 -14.40 -13.28
N ILE A 295 6.79 -13.13 -13.06
CA ILE A 295 7.10 -12.41 -11.81
C ILE A 295 6.65 -13.18 -10.56
N ARG A 296 5.45 -13.79 -10.60
CA ARG A 296 4.89 -14.50 -9.44
C ARG A 296 5.70 -15.74 -9.04
N GLU A 297 6.29 -16.46 -10.00
CA GLU A 297 7.16 -17.61 -9.70
C GLU A 297 8.50 -17.15 -9.09
N ILE A 298 9.07 -16.05 -9.59
CA ILE A 298 10.29 -15.46 -9.02
C ILE A 298 10.04 -14.98 -7.59
N GLU A 299 8.95 -14.25 -7.36
CA GLU A 299 8.50 -13.82 -6.03
C GLU A 299 8.35 -15.05 -5.10
N PHE A 300 7.75 -16.13 -5.59
CA PHE A 300 7.59 -17.36 -4.82
C PHE A 300 8.93 -17.97 -4.40
N ILE A 301 9.89 -18.09 -5.32
CA ILE A 301 11.21 -18.69 -5.01
C ILE A 301 11.92 -17.91 -3.91
N VAL A 302 11.99 -16.57 -4.05
CA VAL A 302 12.68 -15.71 -3.08
C VAL A 302 11.98 -15.80 -1.71
N GLN A 303 10.67 -15.65 -1.68
CA GLN A 303 9.92 -15.65 -0.42
C GLN A 303 9.87 -17.03 0.25
N ALA A 304 9.85 -18.12 -0.51
CA ALA A 304 9.97 -19.46 0.05
C ALA A 304 11.32 -19.65 0.75
N LEU A 305 12.42 -19.15 0.16
CA LEU A 305 13.73 -19.17 0.80
C LEU A 305 13.75 -18.33 2.09
N GLN A 306 13.14 -17.15 2.08
CA GLN A 306 13.01 -16.30 3.26
C GLN A 306 12.17 -16.96 4.37
N LEU A 307 11.05 -17.61 4.04
CA LEU A 307 10.23 -18.32 5.02
C LEU A 307 10.98 -19.52 5.63
N VAL A 308 11.79 -20.21 4.83
CA VAL A 308 12.57 -21.36 5.29
C VAL A 308 13.79 -20.94 6.14
N ARG A 309 14.45 -19.83 5.79
CA ARG A 309 15.74 -19.45 6.39
C ARG A 309 15.67 -18.26 7.34
N GLY A 310 14.74 -17.32 7.13
CA GLY A 310 14.63 -16.07 7.88
C GLY A 310 14.39 -16.26 9.38
N GLY A 311 13.83 -17.39 9.82
CA GLY A 311 13.75 -17.73 11.24
C GLY A 311 15.11 -17.83 11.94
N ARG A 312 16.14 -18.30 11.22
CA ARG A 312 17.51 -18.51 11.72
C ARG A 312 18.51 -17.48 11.21
N GLU A 313 18.22 -16.84 10.09
CA GLU A 313 19.10 -15.90 9.41
C GLU A 313 18.41 -14.53 9.30
N PRO A 314 18.56 -13.64 10.31
CA PRO A 314 17.93 -12.33 10.32
C PRO A 314 18.16 -11.46 9.07
N PRO A 315 19.31 -11.51 8.37
CA PRO A 315 19.50 -10.77 7.12
C PRO A 315 18.56 -11.15 5.97
N LEU A 316 17.80 -12.25 6.09
CA LEU A 316 16.82 -12.70 5.10
C LEU A 316 15.38 -12.27 5.44
N ARG A 317 15.19 -11.48 6.51
CA ARG A 317 13.89 -10.95 6.93
C ARG A 317 13.55 -9.68 6.19
#